data_AF-A0A7X0EYB3-F1
#
_entry.id   AF-A0A7X0EYB3-F1
#
_cell.length_a   1.000
_cell.length_b   1.000
_cell.length_c   1.000
_cell.angle_alpha   90.00
_cell.angle_beta   90.00
_cell.angle_gamma   90.00
#
_symmetry.space_group_name_H-M   'P 1'
#
loop_
_entity.id
_entity.type
_entity.pdbx_description
1 polymer ?
#
loop_
_entity_poly.entity_id
_entity_poly.type
_entity_poly.pdbx_seq_one_letter_code
_entity_poly.pdbx_strand_id
1 'polypeptide(L)' 'MDEPLPVIRYRCCTCNGTGLTEDARCLDCDGTGIDNHGAP' A
#
# COMPACT_ATOMS: atom_id res chain seq x y z
N MET A 1 16.60 5.67 -22.32
CA MET A 1 16.06 6.48 -21.20
C MET A 1 14.85 5.71 -20.71
N ASP A 2 15.11 4.68 -19.93
CA ASP A 2 14.07 3.81 -19.38
C ASP A 2 13.58 4.49 -18.11
N GLU A 3 12.68 5.45 -18.30
CA GLU A 3 11.95 6.06 -17.19
C GLU A 3 11.09 4.95 -16.59
N PRO A 4 11.29 4.56 -15.31
CA PRO A 4 10.53 3.48 -14.73
C PRO A 4 9.06 3.88 -14.77
N LEU A 5 8.23 3.02 -15.39
CA LEU A 5 6.78 3.19 -15.40
C LEU A 5 6.33 3.54 -13.97
N PRO A 6 5.46 4.55 -13.78
CA PRO A 6 5.03 4.94 -12.45
C PRO A 6 4.46 3.70 -11.77
N VAL A 7 5.14 3.25 -10.71
CA VAL A 7 4.66 2.11 -9.91
C VAL A 7 3.32 2.56 -9.35
N ILE A 8 2.22 2.04 -9.90
CA ILE A 8 0.88 2.39 -9.45
C ILE A 8 0.70 1.72 -8.10
N ARG A 9 1.00 2.48 -7.05
CA ARG A 9 0.83 2.10 -5.66
C ARG A 9 -0.61 2.39 -5.30
N TYR A 10 -1.44 1.37 -5.26
CA TYR A 10 -2.83 1.53 -4.84
C TYR A 10 -2.86 1.81 -3.34
N ARG A 11 -3.86 2.57 -2.90
CA ARG A 11 -4.07 2.83 -1.48
C ARG A 11 -4.54 1.52 -0.83
N CYS A 12 -3.94 1.13 0.30
CA CYS A 12 -4.42 -0.04 1.04
C CYS A 12 -5.88 0.15 1.44
N CYS A 13 -6.76 -0.72 0.92
CA CYS A 13 -8.20 -0.68 1.21
C CYS A 13 -8.48 -0.93 2.68
N THR A 14 -7.70 -1.81 3.32
CA THR A 14 -7.89 -2.24 4.71
C THR A 14 -7.67 -1.13 5.72
N CYS A 15 -6.62 -0.33 5.55
CA CYS A 15 -6.35 0.82 6.41
C CYS A 15 -6.71 2.16 5.77
N ASN A 16 -7.35 2.15 4.60
CA ASN A 16 -7.55 3.35 3.78
C ASN A 16 -6.28 4.22 3.68
N GLY A 17 -5.14 3.56 3.46
CA GLY A 17 -3.80 4.15 3.33
C GLY A 17 -3.21 4.89 4.54
N THR A 18 -3.75 4.71 5.74
CA THR A 18 -3.12 5.25 6.97
C THR A 18 -1.94 4.41 7.45
N GLY A 19 -1.84 3.14 7.02
CA GLY A 19 -0.91 2.17 7.58
C GLY A 19 -1.35 1.62 8.94
N LEU A 20 -2.54 1.98 9.42
CA LEU A 20 -3.05 1.61 10.74
C LEU A 20 -4.48 1.07 10.65
N THR A 21 -4.73 -0.04 11.33
CA THR A 21 -6.08 -0.47 11.72
C THR A 21 -6.38 0.06 13.14
N GLU A 22 -7.60 -0.15 13.65
CA GLU A 22 -8.14 0.52 14.85
C GLU A 22 -7.14 0.77 15.99
N ASP A 23 -6.28 -0.22 16.32
CA ASP A 23 -5.28 -0.07 17.40
C ASP A 23 -3.88 -0.59 17.02
N ALA A 24 -3.66 -0.94 15.75
CA ALA A 24 -2.47 -1.68 15.36
C ALA A 24 -1.96 -1.30 13.97
N ARG A 25 -0.69 -1.64 13.72
CA ARG A 25 -0.10 -1.59 12.38
C ARG A 25 -0.94 -2.46 11.44
N CYS A 26 -1.35 -1.89 10.31
CA CYS A 26 -2.08 -2.63 9.29
C CYS A 26 -1.18 -3.74 8.73
N LEU A 27 -1.64 -4.99 8.84
CA LEU A 27 -0.88 -6.17 8.42
C LEU A 27 -0.92 -6.38 6.90
N ASP A 28 -2.00 -5.96 6.23
CA ASP A 28 -2.14 -6.11 4.78
C ASP A 28 -1.11 -5.30 3.99
N CYS A 29 -0.82 -4.08 4.45
CA CYS A 29 0.16 -3.20 3.82
C CYS A 29 1.44 -3.08 4.63
N ASP A 30 1.62 -3.88 5.68
CA ASP A 30 2.78 -3.81 6.57
C ASP A 30 3.04 -2.38 7.12
N GLY A 31 1.97 -1.65 7.40
CA GLY A 31 2.04 -0.28 7.91
C GLY A 31 2.42 0.79 6.89
N THR A 32 2.60 0.44 5.61
CA THR A 32 2.99 1.40 4.56
C THR A 32 1.82 2.23 4.06
N GLY A 33 0.58 1.78 4.27
CA GLY A 33 -0.62 2.38 3.70
C GLY A 33 -0.80 2.12 2.19
N ILE A 34 0.07 1.30 1.60
CA ILE A 34 0.09 1.02 0.17
C ILE A 34 -0.29 -0.45 -0.05
N ASP A 35 -1.31 -0.66 -0.86
CA ASP A 35 -1.64 -1.99 -1.35
C ASP A 35 -0.62 -2.41 -2.41
N ASN A 36 0.18 -3.41 -2.09
CA ASN A 36 1.09 -4.04 -3.04
C ASN A 36 0.50 -5.34 -3.62
N HIS A 37 -0.74 -5.73 -3.30
CA HIS A 37 -1.38 -6.92 -3.85
C HIS A 37 -1.61 -6.86 -5.37
N GLY A 38 -1.47 -5.68 -5.98
CA GLY A 38 -1.59 -5.47 -7.42
C GLY A 38 -0.28 -5.37 -8.20
N ALA A 39 0.89 -5.62 -7.59
CA ALA A 39 2.14 -5.69 -8.34
C ALA A 39 2.25 -7.10 -9.00
N PRO A 40 2.19 -7.21 -10.34
CA PRO A 40 2.51 -8.47 -11.02
C PRO A 40 3.97 -8.89 -10.83
#